data_AF-A0A6J6N9K8-F1
#
_entry.id   AF-A0A6J6N9K8-F1
#
_cell.length_a   1.000
_cell.length_b   1.000
_cell.length_c   1.000
_cell.angle_alpha   90.00
_cell.angle_beta   90.00
_cell.angle_gamma   90.00
#
_symmetry.space_group_name_H-M   'P 1'
#
loop_
_entity.id
_entity.type
_entity.pdbx_description
1 polymer ?
#
loop_
_entity_poly.entity_id
_entity_poly.type
_entity_poly.pdbx_seq_one_letter_code
_entity_poly.pdbx_strand_id
1 'polypeptide(L)'
;MAALEEERDFLLRSLEDLEREYAAGDVDDSDFGELKDDYTARAAAVIRAIEDRTEAVKSLRPQRNWQRTALGLVLVGAMAVGASWVVFRNAGTRAPGQGLTGDIRQDSSNLILQAQGLTGQAQASLQAGDSAKAIKQFESAVQTYDKALEISPENVQALTYRGWILHTIALSSEPSVAVEFDRQALEYLDEAIAIDPLYSDARVFRAILERNAGDFAAAKVDLDAIDMNAIPMYMIQMVNGVKEDVAAGRRD
;
A
#
# COMPACT_ATOMS: atom_id res chain seq x y z
N MET A 1 8.69 14.94 -58.17
CA MET A 1 9.75 15.92 -57.89
C MET A 1 11.04 15.38 -58.47
N ALA A 2 11.59 14.29 -57.91
CA ALA A 2 12.82 13.64 -58.40
C ALA A 2 12.93 13.50 -59.93
N ALA A 3 11.93 12.92 -60.62
CA ALA A 3 12.00 12.73 -62.07
C ALA A 3 12.04 14.03 -62.90
N LEU A 4 11.34 15.09 -62.47
CA LEU A 4 11.37 16.39 -63.17
C LEU A 4 12.67 17.16 -62.88
N GLU A 5 13.20 17.02 -61.66
CA GLU A 5 14.49 17.61 -61.28
C GLU A 5 15.64 16.96 -62.04
N GLU A 6 15.62 15.62 -62.16
CA GLU A 6 16.58 14.86 -62.98
C GLU A 6 16.52 15.26 -64.46
N GLU A 7 15.32 15.45 -65.02
CA GLU A 7 15.13 15.88 -66.41
C GLU A 7 15.64 17.30 -66.65
N ARG A 8 15.36 18.25 -65.73
CA ARG A 8 15.93 19.60 -65.77
C ARG A 8 17.46 19.55 -65.77
N ASP A 9 18.05 18.79 -64.85
CA ASP A 9 19.50 18.73 -64.68
C ASP A 9 20.17 18.04 -65.87
N PHE A 10 19.48 17.11 -66.55
CA PHE A 10 19.92 16.56 -67.83
C PHE A 10 19.92 17.63 -68.93
N LEU A 11 18.81 18.35 -69.13
CA LEU A 11 18.68 19.35 -70.18
C LEU A 11 19.69 20.51 -70.04
N LEU A 12 19.95 20.97 -68.81
CA LEU A 12 20.93 22.02 -68.54
C LEU A 12 22.36 21.55 -68.85
N ARG A 13 22.71 20.30 -68.50
CA ARG A 13 24.00 19.72 -68.87
C ARG A 13 24.14 19.57 -70.38
N SER A 14 23.10 19.11 -71.07
CA SER A 14 23.13 18.99 -72.54
C SER A 14 23.29 20.35 -73.23
N LEU A 15 22.71 21.44 -72.68
CA LEU A 15 22.95 22.81 -73.17
C LEU A 15 24.40 23.24 -72.98
N GLU A 16 24.96 23.02 -71.79
CA GLU A 16 26.37 23.33 -71.51
C GLU A 16 27.32 22.51 -72.40
N ASP A 17 26.99 21.25 -72.66
CA ASP A 17 27.77 20.36 -73.53
C ASP A 17 27.71 20.85 -74.99
N LEU A 18 26.52 21.17 -75.49
CA LEU A 18 26.30 21.72 -76.84
C LEU A 18 27.06 23.05 -77.05
N GLU A 19 27.06 23.93 -76.05
CA GLU A 19 27.82 25.19 -76.11
C GLU A 19 29.33 24.97 -76.18
N ARG A 20 29.85 23.91 -75.52
CA ARG A 20 31.26 23.55 -75.61
C ARG A 20 31.62 22.93 -76.96
N GLU A 21 30.78 22.08 -77.51
CA GLU A 21 30.99 21.47 -78.84
C GLU A 21 30.95 22.52 -79.95
N TYR A 22 30.02 23.48 -79.88
CA TYR A 22 29.99 24.63 -80.79
C TYR A 22 31.25 25.50 -80.67
N ALA A 23 31.71 25.79 -79.44
CA ALA A 23 32.95 26.54 -79.22
C ALA A 23 34.21 25.81 -79.72
N ALA A 24 34.18 24.47 -79.77
CA ALA A 24 35.23 23.64 -80.35
C ALA A 24 35.18 23.58 -81.89
N GLY A 25 34.08 24.04 -82.50
CA GLY A 25 33.85 23.99 -83.94
C GLY A 25 33.34 22.63 -84.44
N ASP A 26 32.87 21.77 -83.54
CA ASP A 26 32.39 20.41 -83.85
C ASP A 26 30.92 20.40 -84.34
N VAL A 27 30.19 21.51 -84.18
CA VAL A 27 28.79 21.71 -84.57
C VAL A 27 28.68 23.00 -85.40
N ASP A 28 27.92 22.99 -86.49
CA ASP A 28 27.70 24.17 -87.31
C ASP A 28 26.66 25.15 -86.72
N ASP A 29 26.68 26.40 -87.17
CA ASP A 29 25.81 27.48 -86.66
C ASP A 29 24.31 27.17 -86.78
N SER A 30 23.90 26.43 -87.82
CA SER A 30 22.48 26.11 -88.07
C SER A 30 22.01 25.05 -87.09
N ASP A 31 22.77 23.96 -86.97
CA ASP A 31 22.47 22.84 -86.09
C ASP A 31 22.55 23.28 -84.61
N PHE A 32 23.52 24.13 -84.26
CA PHE A 32 23.62 24.71 -82.92
C PHE A 32 22.39 25.55 -82.56
N GLY A 33 21.92 26.40 -83.47
CA GLY A 33 20.74 27.24 -83.26
C GLY A 33 19.48 26.42 -82.99
N GLU A 34 19.23 25.40 -83.83
CA GLU A 34 18.05 24.54 -83.71
C GLU A 34 18.04 23.73 -82.41
N LEU A 35 19.17 23.08 -82.08
CA LEU A 35 19.31 22.28 -80.86
C LEU A 35 19.24 23.14 -79.60
N LYS A 36 19.87 24.31 -79.61
CA LYS A 36 19.84 25.24 -78.48
C LYS A 36 18.44 25.75 -78.20
N ASP A 37 17.68 26.07 -79.24
CA ASP A 37 16.29 26.52 -79.10
C ASP A 37 15.39 25.42 -78.54
N ASP A 38 15.51 24.17 -79.01
CA ASP A 38 14.74 23.02 -78.47
C ASP A 38 15.07 22.75 -77.00
N TYR A 39 16.36 22.63 -76.67
CA TYR A 39 16.77 22.36 -75.30
C TYR A 39 16.37 23.50 -74.35
N THR A 40 16.48 24.76 -74.77
CA THR A 40 16.07 25.92 -73.98
C THR A 40 14.55 25.90 -73.74
N ALA A 41 13.75 25.62 -74.77
CA ALA A 41 12.30 25.54 -74.65
C ALA A 41 11.87 24.41 -73.70
N ARG A 42 12.50 23.24 -73.81
CA ARG A 42 12.22 22.08 -72.95
C ARG A 42 12.65 22.32 -71.50
N ALA A 43 13.83 22.89 -71.27
CA ALA A 43 14.30 23.23 -69.93
C ALA A 43 13.34 24.22 -69.24
N ALA A 44 12.90 25.26 -69.96
CA ALA A 44 11.93 26.23 -69.46
C ALA A 44 10.58 25.58 -69.09
N ALA A 45 10.10 24.63 -69.89
CA ALA A 45 8.86 23.90 -69.62
C ALA A 45 8.95 23.05 -68.34
N VAL A 46 10.06 22.33 -68.15
CA VAL A 46 10.27 21.49 -66.97
C VAL A 46 10.41 22.34 -65.69
N ILE A 47 11.12 23.47 -65.76
CA ILE A 47 11.29 24.38 -64.61
C ILE A 47 9.92 24.92 -64.16
N ARG A 48 9.07 25.38 -65.09
CA ARG A 48 7.71 25.84 -64.75
C ARG A 48 6.86 24.74 -64.11
N ALA A 49 6.96 23.51 -64.61
CA ALA A 49 6.23 22.38 -64.05
C ALA A 49 6.67 22.04 -62.61
N ILE A 50 7.95 22.24 -62.27
CA ILE A 50 8.45 22.08 -60.89
C ILE A 50 7.90 23.19 -59.99
N GLU A 51 7.90 24.45 -60.45
CA GLU A 51 7.38 25.59 -59.69
C GLU A 51 5.88 25.45 -59.39
N ASP A 52 5.07 25.15 -60.40
CA ASP A 52 3.62 24.95 -60.27
C ASP A 52 3.30 23.84 -59.26
N ARG A 53 4.03 22.74 -59.31
CA ARG A 53 3.84 21.62 -58.39
C ARG A 53 4.29 21.96 -56.96
N THR A 54 5.32 22.79 -56.82
CA THR A 54 5.80 23.24 -55.51
C THR A 54 4.78 24.17 -54.84
N GLU A 55 4.16 25.08 -55.61
CA GLU A 55 3.10 25.96 -55.11
C GLU A 55 1.81 25.19 -54.79
N ALA A 56 1.44 24.19 -55.60
CA ALA A 56 0.32 23.30 -55.29
C ALA A 56 0.54 22.49 -53.99
N VAL A 57 1.78 22.08 -53.71
CA VAL A 57 2.11 21.37 -52.45
C VAL A 57 2.08 22.31 -51.24
N LYS A 58 2.47 23.58 -51.40
CA LYS A 58 2.36 24.59 -50.33
C LYS A 58 0.91 24.91 -49.99
N SER A 59 0.03 25.00 -50.99
CA SER A 59 -1.39 25.33 -50.78
C SER A 59 -2.21 24.20 -50.11
N LEU A 60 -1.69 22.97 -50.11
CA LEU A 60 -2.31 21.81 -49.45
C LEU A 60 -1.90 21.62 -47.98
N ARG A 61 -0.99 22.45 -47.42
CA ARG A 61 -0.66 22.34 -45.98
C ARG A 61 -1.77 22.97 -45.12
N PRO A 62 -2.46 22.20 -44.25
CA PRO A 62 -3.48 22.77 -43.39
C PRO A 62 -2.85 23.72 -42.37
N GLN A 63 -3.44 24.91 -42.21
CA GLN A 63 -3.08 25.85 -41.14
C GLN A 63 -3.42 25.23 -39.78
N ARG A 64 -2.41 24.65 -39.12
CA ARG A 64 -2.56 24.13 -37.76
C ARG A 64 -2.63 25.31 -36.79
N ASN A 65 -3.81 25.54 -36.21
CA ASN A 65 -4.04 26.60 -35.21
C ASN A 65 -3.24 26.33 -33.92
N TRP A 66 -1.97 26.76 -33.93
CA TRP A 66 -1.00 26.54 -32.87
C TRP A 66 -1.48 27.05 -31.50
N GLN A 67 -2.32 28.09 -31.50
CA GLN A 67 -2.93 28.62 -30.26
C GLN A 67 -3.82 27.58 -29.56
N ARG A 68 -4.59 26.76 -30.30
CA ARG A 68 -5.43 25.71 -29.70
C ARG A 68 -4.60 24.53 -29.20
N THR A 69 -3.52 24.18 -29.89
CA THR A 69 -2.60 23.13 -29.42
C THR A 69 -1.79 23.59 -28.21
N ALA A 70 -1.36 24.85 -28.18
CA ALA A 70 -0.69 25.44 -27.02
C ALA A 70 -1.63 25.51 -25.81
N LEU A 71 -2.89 25.94 -26.01
CA LEU A 71 -3.90 25.96 -24.96
C LEU A 71 -4.16 24.57 -24.39
N GLY A 72 -4.27 23.54 -25.25
CA GLY A 72 -4.44 22.15 -24.82
C GLY A 72 -3.27 21.63 -23.97
N LEU A 73 -2.02 21.94 -24.36
CA LEU A 73 -0.83 21.56 -23.60
C LEU A 73 -0.76 22.26 -22.23
N VAL A 74 -1.13 23.53 -22.16
CA VAL A 74 -1.20 24.29 -20.89
C VAL A 74 -2.26 23.70 -19.97
N LEU A 75 -3.44 23.32 -20.50
CA LEU A 75 -4.53 22.72 -19.71
C LEU A 75 -4.14 21.36 -19.14
N VAL A 76 -3.47 20.51 -19.93
CA VAL A 76 -2.95 19.21 -19.47
C VAL A 76 -1.87 19.40 -18.40
N GLY A 77 -0.95 20.36 -18.60
CA GLY A 77 0.06 20.71 -17.60
C GLY A 77 -0.57 21.19 -16.28
N ALA A 78 -1.58 22.04 -16.34
CA ALA A 78 -2.28 22.54 -15.16
C ALA A 78 -3.02 21.42 -14.39
N MET A 79 -3.62 20.45 -15.09
CA MET A 79 -4.25 19.29 -14.44
C MET A 79 -3.21 18.38 -13.75
N ALA A 80 -2.04 18.16 -14.37
CA ALA A 80 -0.97 17.37 -13.76
C ALA A 80 -0.40 18.04 -12.50
N VAL A 81 -0.23 19.37 -12.53
CA VAL A 81 0.21 20.16 -11.36
C VAL A 81 -0.88 20.17 -10.28
N GLY A 82 -2.15 20.33 -10.65
CA GLY A 82 -3.28 20.29 -9.72
C GLY A 82 -3.41 18.95 -9.00
N ALA A 83 -3.34 17.84 -9.74
CA ALA A 83 -3.34 16.49 -9.16
C ALA A 83 -2.15 16.28 -8.21
N SER A 84 -0.96 16.76 -8.59
CA SER A 84 0.24 16.70 -7.76
C SER A 84 0.10 17.52 -6.47
N TRP A 85 -0.53 18.70 -6.54
CA TRP A 85 -0.76 19.56 -5.39
C TRP A 85 -1.81 19.00 -4.42
N VAL A 86 -2.88 18.38 -4.94
CA VAL A 86 -3.90 17.68 -4.12
C VAL A 86 -3.30 16.47 -3.42
N VAL A 87 -2.47 15.68 -4.13
CA VAL A 87 -1.73 14.58 -3.51
C VAL A 87 -0.77 15.12 -2.44
N PHE A 88 -0.06 16.22 -2.68
CA PHE A 88 0.84 16.81 -1.69
C PHE A 88 0.13 17.35 -0.45
N ARG A 89 -1.12 17.84 -0.58
CA ARG A 89 -1.91 18.34 0.57
C ARG A 89 -2.48 17.22 1.45
N ASN A 90 -2.75 16.05 0.87
CA ASN A 90 -3.34 14.91 1.59
C ASN A 90 -2.33 13.80 1.91
N ALA A 91 -1.18 13.75 1.24
CA ALA A 91 -0.11 12.81 1.53
C ALA A 91 0.74 13.40 2.66
N GLY A 92 0.48 12.94 3.89
CA GLY A 92 1.42 13.11 4.99
C GLY A 92 2.81 12.65 4.57
N THR A 93 3.82 13.45 4.88
CA THR A 93 5.22 13.16 4.58
C THR A 93 5.62 11.83 5.23
N ARG A 94 5.87 10.80 4.43
CA ARG A 94 6.53 9.58 4.92
C ARG A 94 8.02 9.88 5.08
N ALA A 95 8.52 9.79 6.31
CA ALA A 95 9.94 9.95 6.59
C ALA A 95 10.73 8.73 6.07
N PRO A 96 11.94 8.91 5.50
CA PRO A 96 12.77 7.78 5.07
C PRO A 96 13.17 6.93 6.28
N GLY A 97 12.73 5.67 6.33
CA GLY A 97 13.06 4.72 7.41
C GLY A 97 11.86 3.99 8.03
N GLN A 98 10.63 4.38 7.73
CA GLN A 98 9.44 3.61 8.13
C GLN A 98 9.20 2.47 7.14
N GLY A 99 9.68 1.28 7.49
CA GLY A 99 9.34 0.04 6.78
C GLY A 99 7.87 -0.35 6.98
N LEU A 100 7.33 -1.07 6.00
CA LEU A 100 5.98 -1.65 5.90
C LEU A 100 5.47 -2.37 7.18
N THR A 101 6.35 -2.76 8.09
CA THR A 101 6.02 -3.52 9.32
C THR A 101 5.84 -2.64 10.56
N GLY A 102 6.14 -1.34 10.48
CA GLY A 102 5.97 -0.40 11.60
C GLY A 102 4.51 -0.03 11.82
N ASP A 103 3.80 0.30 10.74
CA ASP A 103 2.39 0.73 10.75
C ASP A 103 1.47 -0.40 11.26
N ILE A 104 1.65 -1.61 10.72
CA ILE A 104 0.87 -2.80 11.09
C ILE A 104 1.08 -3.19 12.57
N ARG A 105 2.31 -3.18 13.07
CA ARG A 105 2.58 -3.48 14.50
C ARG A 105 2.10 -2.36 15.43
N GLN A 106 2.18 -1.12 14.96
CA GLN A 106 1.64 0.03 15.67
C GLN A 106 0.11 -0.04 15.75
N ASP A 107 -0.56 -0.52 14.69
CA ASP A 107 -2.01 -0.76 14.68
C ASP A 107 -2.41 -1.83 15.70
N SER A 108 -1.70 -2.98 15.74
CA SER A 108 -1.96 -4.02 16.76
C SER A 108 -1.75 -3.50 18.19
N SER A 109 -0.67 -2.73 18.42
CA SER A 109 -0.38 -2.15 19.73
C SER A 109 -1.42 -1.13 20.18
N ASN A 110 -1.93 -0.30 19.26
CA ASN A 110 -3.03 0.63 19.53
C ASN A 110 -4.33 -0.10 19.86
N LEU A 111 -4.62 -1.20 19.17
CA LEU A 111 -5.79 -2.05 19.46
C LEU A 111 -5.68 -2.70 20.84
N ILE A 112 -4.50 -3.24 21.20
CA ILE A 112 -4.26 -3.80 22.53
C ILE A 112 -4.50 -2.74 23.61
N LEU A 113 -3.97 -1.52 23.44
CA LEU A 113 -4.19 -0.43 24.38
C LEU A 113 -5.66 -0.05 24.48
N GLN A 114 -6.39 -0.01 23.35
CA GLN A 114 -7.83 0.23 23.34
C GLN A 114 -8.59 -0.87 24.10
N ALA A 115 -8.25 -2.14 23.89
CA ALA A 115 -8.88 -3.28 24.56
C ALA A 115 -8.62 -3.25 26.08
N GLN A 116 -7.41 -2.87 26.50
CA GLN A 116 -7.09 -2.64 27.91
C GLN A 116 -7.92 -1.51 28.51
N GLY A 117 -8.09 -0.41 27.78
CA GLY A 117 -8.98 0.68 28.19
C GLY A 117 -10.42 0.23 28.40
N LEU A 118 -10.95 -0.60 27.48
CA LEU A 118 -12.28 -1.20 27.60
C LEU A 118 -12.38 -2.16 28.80
N THR A 119 -11.33 -2.95 29.05
CA THR A 119 -11.25 -3.86 30.20
C THR A 119 -11.28 -3.09 31.52
N GLY A 120 -10.51 -2.00 31.63
CA GLY A 120 -10.52 -1.14 32.82
C GLY A 120 -11.88 -0.46 33.04
N GLN A 121 -12.55 -0.04 31.96
CA GLN A 121 -13.91 0.49 32.05
C GLN A 121 -14.92 -0.57 32.50
N ALA A 122 -14.79 -1.80 32.02
CA ALA A 122 -15.64 -2.92 32.41
C ALA A 122 -15.48 -3.23 33.92
N GLN A 123 -14.24 -3.27 34.40
CA GLN A 123 -13.94 -3.44 35.82
C GLN A 123 -14.53 -2.30 36.67
N ALA A 124 -14.41 -1.05 36.22
CA ALA A 124 -15.02 0.08 36.89
C ALA A 124 -16.55 -0.03 36.95
N SER A 125 -17.20 -0.49 35.86
CA SER A 125 -18.65 -0.73 35.83
C SER A 125 -19.05 -1.85 36.80
N LEU A 126 -18.28 -2.94 36.91
CA LEU A 126 -18.51 -3.99 37.92
C LEU A 126 -18.43 -3.44 39.34
N GLN A 127 -17.41 -2.63 39.64
CA GLN A 127 -17.26 -2.01 40.97
C GLN A 127 -18.41 -1.04 41.29
N ALA A 128 -19.00 -0.42 40.27
CA ALA A 128 -20.19 0.42 40.39
C ALA A 128 -21.51 -0.39 40.46
N GLY A 129 -21.46 -1.72 40.35
CA GLY A 129 -22.63 -2.61 40.38
C GLY A 129 -23.40 -2.72 39.06
N ASP A 130 -22.84 -2.22 37.95
CA ASP A 130 -23.46 -2.28 36.62
C ASP A 130 -22.89 -3.44 35.79
N SER A 131 -23.27 -4.66 36.15
CA SER A 131 -22.79 -5.89 35.50
C SER A 131 -23.17 -5.96 34.02
N ALA A 132 -24.37 -5.49 33.65
CA ALA A 132 -24.81 -5.51 32.26
C ALA A 132 -23.92 -4.62 31.36
N LYS A 133 -23.54 -3.44 31.85
CA LYS A 133 -22.60 -2.56 31.15
C LYS A 133 -21.20 -3.15 31.12
N ALA A 134 -20.74 -3.76 32.22
CA ALA A 134 -19.44 -4.40 32.26
C ALA A 134 -19.31 -5.52 31.23
N ILE A 135 -20.31 -6.41 31.12
CA ILE A 135 -20.30 -7.50 30.13
C ILE A 135 -20.20 -6.95 28.70
N LYS A 136 -20.97 -5.91 28.35
CA LYS A 136 -20.85 -5.27 27.02
C LYS A 136 -19.46 -4.69 26.75
N GLN A 137 -18.83 -4.14 27.78
CA GLN A 137 -17.47 -3.59 27.67
C GLN A 137 -16.43 -4.70 27.55
N PHE A 138 -16.59 -5.82 28.26
CA PHE A 138 -15.75 -7.01 28.09
C PHE A 138 -15.90 -7.63 26.69
N GLU A 139 -17.12 -7.78 26.19
CA GLU A 139 -17.37 -8.24 24.81
C GLU A 139 -16.68 -7.33 23.78
N SER A 140 -16.77 -6.01 23.99
CA SER A 140 -16.08 -5.03 23.14
C SER A 140 -14.55 -5.18 23.23
N ALA A 141 -14.01 -5.44 24.43
CA ALA A 141 -12.59 -5.67 24.62
C ALA A 141 -12.12 -6.95 23.89
N VAL A 142 -12.87 -8.05 23.99
CA VAL A 142 -12.60 -9.30 23.27
C VAL A 142 -12.55 -9.05 21.76
N GLN A 143 -13.55 -8.37 21.20
CA GLN A 143 -13.57 -8.03 19.77
C GLN A 143 -12.37 -7.16 19.34
N THR A 144 -11.89 -6.28 20.22
CA THR A 144 -10.71 -5.47 19.92
C THR A 144 -9.43 -6.30 20.01
N TYR A 145 -9.32 -7.24 20.95
CA TYR A 145 -8.22 -8.20 20.99
C TYR A 145 -8.21 -9.14 19.78
N ASP A 146 -9.38 -9.60 19.32
CA ASP A 146 -9.51 -10.39 18.08
C ASP A 146 -8.87 -9.67 16.89
N LYS A 147 -9.20 -8.39 16.70
CA LYS A 147 -8.59 -7.56 15.65
C LYS A 147 -7.08 -7.38 15.83
N ALA A 148 -6.61 -7.26 17.07
CA ALA A 148 -5.17 -7.16 17.34
C ALA A 148 -4.43 -8.46 16.96
N LEU A 149 -5.07 -9.61 17.21
CA LEU A 149 -4.56 -10.95 16.90
C LEU A 149 -4.66 -11.27 15.40
N GLU A 150 -5.65 -10.76 14.67
CA GLU A 150 -5.66 -10.83 13.19
C GLU A 150 -4.42 -10.19 12.58
N ILE A 151 -3.91 -9.12 13.20
CA ILE A 151 -2.72 -8.39 12.77
C ILE A 151 -1.42 -9.02 13.30
N SER A 152 -1.43 -9.51 14.53
CA SER A 152 -0.28 -10.11 15.20
C SER A 152 -0.71 -11.35 15.97
N PRO A 153 -0.85 -12.51 15.30
CA PRO A 153 -1.43 -13.72 15.86
C PRO A 153 -0.70 -14.24 17.10
N GLU A 154 0.63 -14.13 17.10
CA GLU A 154 1.48 -14.61 18.20
C GLU A 154 1.70 -13.55 19.30
N ASN A 155 0.86 -12.51 19.36
CA ASN A 155 1.01 -11.49 20.39
C ASN A 155 0.57 -12.03 21.76
N VAL A 156 1.57 -12.43 22.56
CA VAL A 156 1.41 -13.03 23.90
C VAL A 156 0.49 -12.21 24.80
N GLN A 157 0.61 -10.88 24.81
CA GLN A 157 -0.20 -10.00 25.63
C GLN A 157 -1.69 -10.07 25.21
N ALA A 158 -1.96 -9.98 23.91
CA ALA A 158 -3.33 -10.05 23.38
C ALA A 158 -3.97 -11.42 23.67
N LEU A 159 -3.26 -12.52 23.43
CA LEU A 159 -3.73 -13.88 23.75
C LEU A 159 -4.07 -14.00 25.25
N THR A 160 -3.15 -13.57 26.11
CA THR A 160 -3.28 -13.66 27.57
C THR A 160 -4.49 -12.89 28.10
N TYR A 161 -4.59 -11.61 27.77
CA TYR A 161 -5.66 -10.76 28.32
C TYR A 161 -7.01 -11.05 27.68
N ARG A 162 -7.05 -11.52 26.43
CA ARG A 162 -8.28 -12.02 25.82
C ARG A 162 -8.80 -13.25 26.56
N GLY A 163 -7.95 -14.24 26.81
CA GLY A 163 -8.31 -15.45 27.56
C GLY A 163 -8.84 -15.10 28.96
N TRP A 164 -8.17 -14.20 29.67
CA TRP A 164 -8.63 -13.73 30.98
C TRP A 164 -10.03 -13.10 30.95
N ILE A 165 -10.33 -12.31 29.92
CA ILE A 165 -11.65 -11.67 29.80
C ILE A 165 -12.74 -12.70 29.46
N LEU A 166 -12.44 -13.72 28.65
CA LEU A 166 -13.38 -14.82 28.40
C LEU A 166 -13.75 -15.52 29.70
N HIS A 167 -12.76 -15.84 30.55
CA HIS A 167 -13.03 -16.39 31.88
C HIS A 167 -13.86 -15.44 32.75
N THR A 168 -13.55 -14.14 32.72
CA THR A 168 -14.33 -13.14 33.47
C THR A 168 -15.80 -13.09 33.02
N ILE A 169 -16.06 -13.24 31.72
CA ILE A 169 -17.43 -13.36 31.17
C ILE A 169 -18.06 -14.69 31.62
N ALA A 170 -17.30 -15.79 31.61
CA ALA A 170 -17.75 -17.12 32.04
C ALA A 170 -18.30 -17.10 33.49
N LEU A 171 -17.62 -16.41 34.40
CA LEU A 171 -18.02 -16.28 35.81
C LEU A 171 -19.41 -15.64 36.01
N SER A 172 -19.88 -14.87 35.02
CA SER A 172 -21.21 -14.22 35.03
C SER A 172 -22.21 -14.86 34.06
N SER A 173 -21.84 -15.98 33.43
CA SER A 173 -22.63 -16.64 32.40
C SER A 173 -23.35 -17.88 32.94
N GLU A 174 -24.37 -18.33 32.22
CA GLU A 174 -25.01 -19.63 32.50
C GLU A 174 -23.98 -20.77 32.43
N PRO A 175 -24.08 -21.82 33.28
CA PRO A 175 -23.04 -22.86 33.39
C PRO A 175 -22.65 -23.52 32.06
N SER A 176 -23.62 -23.78 31.17
CA SER A 176 -23.34 -24.39 29.87
C SER A 176 -22.55 -23.48 28.93
N VAL A 177 -22.70 -22.16 29.07
CA VAL A 177 -21.98 -21.15 28.30
C VAL A 177 -20.60 -20.89 28.92
N ALA A 178 -20.53 -20.86 30.26
CA ALA A 178 -19.30 -20.67 31.01
C ALA A 178 -18.24 -21.73 30.66
N VAL A 179 -18.62 -23.00 30.55
CA VAL A 179 -17.71 -24.10 30.16
C VAL A 179 -17.01 -23.83 28.83
N GLU A 180 -17.73 -23.29 27.86
CA GLU A 180 -17.17 -23.01 26.53
C GLU A 180 -16.23 -21.80 26.55
N PHE A 181 -16.57 -20.76 27.31
CA PHE A 181 -15.68 -19.62 27.50
C PHE A 181 -14.41 -19.99 28.25
N ASP A 182 -14.51 -20.82 29.30
CA ASP A 182 -13.35 -21.30 30.06
C ASP A 182 -12.46 -22.20 29.21
N ARG A 183 -13.04 -23.07 28.38
CA ARG A 183 -12.28 -23.89 27.41
C ARG A 183 -11.47 -23.00 26.47
N GLN A 184 -12.11 -22.00 25.86
CA GLN A 184 -11.40 -21.06 24.98
C GLN A 184 -10.34 -20.26 25.75
N ALA A 185 -10.65 -19.81 26.97
CA ALA A 185 -9.70 -19.07 27.79
C ALA A 185 -8.42 -19.88 28.04
N LEU A 186 -8.54 -21.17 28.38
CA LEU A 186 -7.40 -22.07 28.54
C LEU A 186 -6.60 -22.22 27.24
N GLU A 187 -7.26 -22.39 26.08
CA GLU A 187 -6.58 -22.50 24.78
C GLU A 187 -5.70 -21.29 24.48
N TYR A 188 -6.21 -20.07 24.71
CA TYR A 188 -5.43 -18.83 24.51
C TYR A 188 -4.26 -18.70 25.50
N LEU A 189 -4.45 -19.12 26.75
CA LEU A 189 -3.39 -19.08 27.76
C LEU A 189 -2.31 -20.13 27.48
N ASP A 190 -2.69 -21.31 27.00
CA ASP A 190 -1.77 -22.35 26.55
C ASP A 190 -0.94 -21.87 25.37
N GLU A 191 -1.56 -21.22 24.38
CA GLU A 191 -0.87 -20.64 23.23
C GLU A 191 0.11 -19.53 23.66
N ALA A 192 -0.32 -18.63 24.56
CA ALA A 192 0.54 -17.58 25.09
C ALA A 192 1.77 -18.14 25.81
N ILE A 193 1.59 -19.18 26.64
CA ILE A 193 2.69 -19.85 27.38
C ILE A 193 3.59 -20.66 26.44
N ALA A 194 3.04 -21.21 25.35
CA ALA A 194 3.84 -21.89 24.34
C ALA A 194 4.77 -20.92 23.58
N ILE A 195 4.31 -19.70 23.32
CA ILE A 195 5.09 -18.65 22.65
C ILE A 195 6.12 -18.02 23.60
N ASP A 196 5.69 -17.62 24.80
CA ASP A 196 6.57 -17.07 25.83
C ASP A 196 6.33 -17.77 27.19
N PRO A 197 7.11 -18.82 27.50
CA PRO A 197 6.99 -19.55 28.75
C PRO A 197 7.29 -18.74 30.01
N LEU A 198 7.88 -17.54 29.88
CA LEU A 198 8.24 -16.64 30.98
C LEU A 198 7.20 -15.53 31.19
N TYR A 199 6.19 -15.42 30.31
CA TYR A 199 5.13 -14.43 30.46
C TYR A 199 4.24 -14.77 31.65
N SER A 200 4.54 -14.13 32.78
CA SER A 200 4.00 -14.53 34.08
C SER A 200 2.48 -14.37 34.17
N ASP A 201 1.90 -13.33 33.56
CA ASP A 201 0.46 -13.08 33.56
C ASP A 201 -0.33 -14.28 33.00
N ALA A 202 0.17 -14.92 31.94
CA ALA A 202 -0.50 -16.09 31.35
C ALA A 202 -0.52 -17.27 32.31
N ARG A 203 0.60 -17.54 32.99
CA ARG A 203 0.69 -18.61 34.02
C ARG A 203 -0.20 -18.31 35.22
N VAL A 204 -0.21 -17.05 35.68
CA VAL A 204 -1.05 -16.61 36.77
C VAL A 204 -2.52 -16.87 36.44
N PHE A 205 -2.96 -16.44 35.26
CA PHE A 205 -4.35 -16.62 34.85
C PHE A 205 -4.69 -18.09 34.63
N ARG A 206 -3.82 -18.88 33.98
CA ARG A 206 -4.07 -20.32 33.78
C ARG A 206 -4.18 -21.07 35.12
N ALA A 207 -3.30 -20.79 36.08
CA ALA A 207 -3.38 -21.36 37.41
C ALA A 207 -4.70 -21.03 38.14
N ILE A 208 -5.25 -19.82 37.96
CA ILE A 208 -6.55 -19.44 38.53
C ILE A 208 -7.67 -20.29 37.91
N LEU A 209 -7.68 -20.45 36.59
CA LEU A 209 -8.67 -21.25 35.87
C LEU A 209 -8.60 -22.73 36.28
N GLU A 210 -7.40 -23.30 36.35
CA GLU A 210 -7.16 -24.68 36.78
C GLU A 210 -7.60 -24.90 38.22
N ARG A 211 -7.27 -23.97 39.13
CA ARG A 211 -7.75 -23.97 40.51
C ARG A 211 -9.28 -23.93 40.58
N ASN A 212 -9.94 -23.12 39.75
CA ASN A 212 -11.41 -23.06 39.68
C ASN A 212 -12.03 -24.37 39.18
N ALA A 213 -11.41 -25.01 38.18
CA ALA A 213 -11.77 -26.34 37.71
C ALA A 213 -11.48 -27.43 38.77
N GLY A 214 -10.64 -27.11 39.75
CA GLY A 214 -10.14 -27.98 40.81
C GLY A 214 -9.00 -28.90 40.38
N ASP A 215 -8.33 -28.58 39.27
CA ASP A 215 -7.06 -29.18 38.92
C ASP A 215 -5.92 -28.48 39.68
N PHE A 216 -5.87 -28.76 40.98
CA PHE A 216 -4.87 -28.17 41.87
C PHE A 216 -3.44 -28.61 41.53
N ALA A 217 -3.29 -29.76 40.87
CA ALA A 217 -1.98 -30.27 40.46
C ALA A 217 -1.42 -29.44 39.30
N ALA A 218 -2.23 -29.18 38.27
CA ALA A 218 -1.85 -28.31 37.16
C ALA A 218 -1.58 -26.87 37.65
N ALA A 219 -2.49 -26.32 38.47
CA ALA A 219 -2.34 -24.98 39.02
C ALA A 219 -1.01 -24.82 39.79
N LYS A 220 -0.63 -25.84 40.58
CA LYS A 220 0.65 -25.82 41.30
C LYS A 220 1.86 -25.75 40.37
N VAL A 221 1.84 -26.45 39.23
CA VAL A 221 2.95 -26.44 38.26
C VAL A 221 3.19 -25.02 37.74
N ASP A 222 2.12 -24.31 37.38
CA ASP A 222 2.25 -22.93 36.92
C ASP A 222 2.67 -21.97 38.02
N LEU A 223 2.09 -22.10 39.21
CA LEU A 223 2.41 -21.24 40.35
C LEU A 223 3.87 -21.36 40.81
N ASP A 224 4.47 -22.54 40.66
CA ASP A 224 5.88 -22.79 40.97
C ASP A 224 6.82 -22.24 39.87
N ALA A 225 6.32 -22.05 38.64
CA ALA A 225 7.08 -21.53 37.51
C ALA A 225 7.08 -19.99 37.40
N ILE A 226 6.23 -19.28 38.16
CA ILE A 226 6.16 -17.81 38.17
C ILE A 226 7.36 -17.22 38.90
N ASP A 227 8.09 -16.32 38.22
CA ASP A 227 9.07 -15.46 38.88
C ASP A 227 8.35 -14.32 39.61
N MET A 228 8.26 -14.44 40.94
CA MET A 228 7.61 -13.46 41.79
C MET A 228 8.26 -12.06 41.71
N ASN A 229 9.50 -11.94 41.26
CA ASN A 229 10.17 -10.64 41.08
C ASN A 229 9.82 -9.98 39.74
N ALA A 230 9.31 -10.75 38.78
CA ALA A 230 8.95 -10.30 37.44
C ALA A 230 7.48 -9.83 37.34
N ILE A 231 6.67 -10.06 38.38
CA ILE A 231 5.27 -9.63 38.40
C ILE A 231 5.05 -8.34 39.21
N PRO A 232 4.07 -7.50 38.82
CA PRO A 232 3.68 -6.33 39.58
C PRO A 232 3.21 -6.68 41.01
N MET A 233 3.41 -5.73 41.93
CA MET A 233 3.08 -5.93 43.35
C MET A 233 1.63 -6.33 43.61
N TYR A 234 0.69 -5.81 42.82
CA TYR A 234 -0.73 -6.16 42.96
C TYR A 234 -1.01 -7.63 42.61
N MET A 235 -0.22 -8.24 41.72
CA MET A 235 -0.36 -9.67 41.39
C MET A 235 0.27 -10.58 42.43
N ILE A 236 1.27 -10.13 43.19
CA ILE A 236 1.89 -10.96 44.23
C ILE A 236 0.87 -11.44 45.26
N GLN A 237 -0.02 -10.55 45.72
CA GLN A 237 -1.06 -10.92 46.67
C GLN A 237 -2.05 -11.92 46.07
N MET A 238 -2.42 -11.72 44.80
CA MET A 238 -3.28 -12.63 44.06
C MET A 238 -2.64 -14.03 43.96
N VAL A 239 -1.38 -14.11 43.52
CA VAL A 239 -0.64 -15.38 43.37
C VAL A 239 -0.50 -16.09 44.71
N ASN A 240 -0.20 -15.37 45.78
CA ASN A 240 -0.11 -15.97 47.12
C ASN A 240 -1.45 -16.55 47.58
N GLY A 241 -2.56 -15.84 47.36
CA GLY A 241 -3.90 -16.35 47.65
C GLY A 241 -4.20 -17.64 46.88
N VAL A 242 -3.92 -17.66 45.58
CA VAL A 242 -4.13 -18.87 44.75
C VAL A 242 -3.24 -20.02 45.24
N LYS A 243 -1.98 -19.76 45.64
CA LYS A 243 -1.09 -20.79 46.23
C LYS A 243 -1.68 -21.38 47.51
N GLU A 244 -2.25 -20.57 48.37
CA GLU A 244 -2.90 -21.02 49.60
C GLU A 244 -4.14 -21.89 49.31
N ASP A 245 -4.97 -21.49 48.36
CA ASP A 245 -6.17 -22.25 47.97
C ASP A 245 -5.83 -23.58 47.32
N VAL A 246 -4.83 -23.59 46.43
CA VAL A 246 -4.30 -24.82 45.81
C VAL A 246 -3.75 -25.77 46.88
N ALA A 247 -3.01 -25.25 47.87
CA ALA A 247 -2.48 -26.06 48.97
C ALA A 247 -3.60 -26.61 49.89
N ALA A 248 -4.70 -25.85 50.05
CA ALA A 248 -5.84 -26.23 50.86
C ALA A 248 -6.90 -27.06 50.10
N GLY A 249 -6.79 -27.19 48.78
CA GLY A 249 -7.80 -27.82 47.92
C GLY A 249 -9.12 -27.05 47.85
N ARG A 250 -9.09 -25.72 47.99
CA ARG A 250 -10.27 -24.84 47.96
C ARG A 250 -10.52 -24.29 46.56
N ARG A 251 -11.80 -24.14 46.22
CA ARG A 251 -12.27 -23.40 45.04
C ARG A 251 -12.91 -22.10 45.53
N ASP A 252 -12.78 -21.02 44.76
CA ASP A 252 -13.49 -19.76 44.99
C ASP A 252 -15.00 -19.91 44.69
#